data_AF-T2JQB5-F1
#
_entry.id   AF-T2JQB5-F1
#
_cell.length_a   1.000
_cell.length_b   1.000
_cell.length_c   1.000
_cell.angle_alpha   90.00
_cell.angle_beta   90.00
_cell.angle_gamma   90.00
#
_symmetry.space_group_name_H-M   'P 1'
#
loop_
_entity.id
_entity.type
_entity.pdbx_description
1 polymer ?
#
loop_
_entity_poly.entity_id
_entity_poly.type
_entity_poly.pdbx_seq_one_letter_code
_entity_poly.pdbx_strand_id
1 'polypeptide(L)'
;MTFRWDILATGGEPASGGMGFSNPDNLMFDQKGDLWMVTDMSTSRHNREIKDRLKNGEAVRTKSLVGIFGNNTLWYLPLQGENKGIAFPFAIGPMEVEMTGPWLTQDQQTLFLAVQHPGEAYGTRQNIKSEKREFSILTTSGEEFRQTRTVPLGSNWPGNQVNAHPRPAVIAVRRESGEISTLKLKMG
;
A
#
# COMPACT_ATOMS: atom_id res chain seq x y z
N MET A 1 -23.17 -2.93 -30.54
CA MET A 1 -22.48 -3.62 -29.44
C MET A 1 -22.74 -2.84 -28.17
N THR A 2 -23.17 -3.49 -27.09
CA THR A 2 -23.47 -2.86 -25.79
C THR A 2 -22.70 -3.59 -24.70
N PHE A 3 -22.20 -2.86 -23.70
CA PHE A 3 -21.52 -3.44 -22.53
C PHE A 3 -22.29 -3.13 -21.25
N ARG A 4 -22.06 -3.95 -20.21
CA ARG A 4 -22.48 -3.68 -18.83
C ARG A 4 -21.23 -3.33 -18.03
N TRP A 5 -21.36 -2.42 -17.08
CA TRP A 5 -20.28 -2.03 -16.18
C TRP A 5 -20.77 -2.13 -14.74
N ASP A 6 -19.84 -2.36 -13.83
CA ASP A 6 -20.06 -2.35 -12.39
C ASP A 6 -18.77 -1.92 -11.66
N ILE A 7 -18.88 -1.45 -10.43
CA ILE A 7 -17.74 -1.10 -9.59
C ILE A 7 -17.25 -2.37 -8.89
N LEU A 8 -16.09 -2.87 -9.31
CA LEU A 8 -15.50 -4.07 -8.71
C LEU A 8 -15.01 -3.84 -7.27
N ALA A 9 -14.36 -2.70 -7.04
CA ALA A 9 -13.74 -2.36 -5.76
C ALA A 9 -13.70 -0.84 -5.59
N THR A 10 -13.92 -0.36 -4.36
CA THR A 10 -13.90 1.07 -4.02
C THR A 10 -12.83 1.33 -2.97
N GLY A 11 -11.88 2.23 -3.26
CA GLY A 11 -10.90 2.69 -2.28
C GLY A 11 -11.53 3.58 -1.20
N GLY A 12 -10.91 3.67 -0.03
CA GLY A 12 -11.38 4.47 1.10
C GLY A 12 -11.33 3.70 2.42
N GLU A 13 -11.75 4.38 3.48
CA GLU A 13 -11.84 3.78 4.82
C GLU A 13 -12.95 2.73 4.87
N PRO A 14 -12.71 1.57 5.52
CA PRO A 14 -13.75 0.55 5.72
C PRO A 14 -15.02 1.07 6.39
N ALA A 15 -14.88 1.97 7.39
CA ALA A 15 -16.00 2.62 8.05
C ALA A 15 -16.91 3.44 7.11
N SER A 16 -16.41 3.81 5.92
CA SER A 16 -17.13 4.59 4.90
C SER A 16 -17.42 3.76 3.64
N GLY A 17 -17.37 2.43 3.73
CA GLY A 17 -17.65 1.52 2.62
C GLY A 17 -16.49 1.32 1.64
N GLY A 18 -15.29 1.83 1.95
CA GLY A 18 -14.09 1.55 1.17
C GLY A 18 -13.42 0.22 1.56
N MET A 19 -12.49 -0.25 0.73
CA MET A 19 -11.80 -1.53 0.95
C MET A 19 -10.43 -1.40 1.64
N GLY A 20 -10.08 -0.22 2.17
CA GLY A 20 -8.86 -0.03 2.95
C GLY A 20 -7.61 0.39 2.17
N PHE A 21 -7.75 0.76 0.90
CA PHE A 21 -6.69 1.32 0.05
C PHE A 21 -7.10 2.66 -0.57
N SER A 22 -6.14 3.40 -1.14
CA SER A 22 -6.40 4.60 -1.93
C SER A 22 -5.57 4.58 -3.20
N ASN A 23 -6.03 5.28 -4.24
CA ASN A 23 -5.33 5.43 -5.52
C ASN A 23 -4.88 4.09 -6.13
N PRO A 24 -5.81 3.14 -6.41
CA PRO A 24 -5.45 1.96 -7.18
C PRO A 24 -4.89 2.37 -8.55
N ASP A 25 -3.82 1.72 -8.97
CA ASP A 25 -3.16 1.94 -10.26
C ASP A 25 -3.08 0.64 -11.04
N ASN A 26 -1.90 0.01 -11.15
CA ASN A 26 -1.76 -1.12 -12.07
C ASN A 26 -2.51 -2.35 -11.56
N LEU A 27 -3.08 -3.08 -12.52
CA LEU A 27 -3.89 -4.26 -12.30
C LEU A 27 -3.32 -5.45 -13.07
N MET A 28 -3.43 -6.64 -12.49
CA MET A 28 -3.08 -7.91 -13.14
C MET A 28 -4.05 -9.00 -12.68
N PHE A 29 -4.46 -9.88 -13.59
CA PHE A 29 -5.17 -11.11 -13.22
C PHE A 29 -4.19 -12.27 -13.12
N ASP A 30 -4.36 -13.12 -12.11
CA ASP A 30 -3.67 -14.40 -12.06
C ASP A 30 -4.40 -15.48 -12.86
N GLN A 31 -3.84 -16.70 -12.91
CA GLN A 31 -4.44 -17.82 -13.64
C GLN A 31 -5.77 -18.32 -13.07
N LYS A 32 -6.13 -17.96 -11.84
CA LYS A 32 -7.43 -18.27 -11.25
C LYS A 32 -8.48 -17.20 -11.59
N GLY A 33 -8.07 -16.10 -12.23
CA GLY A 33 -8.93 -14.97 -12.53
C GLY A 33 -9.09 -14.01 -11.35
N ASP A 34 -8.28 -14.14 -10.30
CA ASP A 34 -8.28 -13.20 -9.19
C ASP A 34 -7.44 -11.96 -9.52
N LEU A 35 -7.78 -10.83 -8.92
CA LEU A 35 -7.18 -9.54 -9.23
C LEU A 35 -6.06 -9.20 -8.25
N TRP A 36 -4.92 -8.80 -8.80
CA TRP A 36 -3.80 -8.17 -8.11
C TRP A 36 -3.78 -6.68 -8.46
N MET A 37 -3.62 -5.83 -7.46
CA MET A 37 -3.67 -4.38 -7.62
C MET A 37 -2.59 -3.71 -6.78
N VAL A 38 -1.90 -2.72 -7.36
CA VAL A 38 -0.97 -1.86 -6.63
C VAL A 38 -1.53 -0.46 -6.49
N THR A 39 -1.10 0.27 -5.46
CA THR A 39 -1.50 1.66 -5.25
C THR A 39 -0.40 2.63 -5.67
N ASP A 40 -0.83 3.79 -6.19
CA ASP A 40 0.01 4.98 -6.41
C ASP A 40 -0.63 6.22 -5.75
N MET A 41 -0.54 6.26 -4.42
CA MET A 41 -0.76 7.49 -3.68
C MET A 41 0.43 8.42 -3.89
N SER A 42 0.16 9.68 -4.23
CA SER A 42 1.22 10.70 -4.31
C SER A 42 2.04 10.74 -3.03
N THR A 43 3.37 10.71 -3.16
CA THR A 43 4.30 10.72 -2.02
C THR A 43 4.08 11.89 -1.06
N SER A 44 3.64 13.05 -1.56
CA SER A 44 3.27 14.22 -0.73
C SER A 44 2.13 13.95 0.28
N ARG A 45 1.41 12.84 0.13
CA ARG A 45 0.31 12.41 1.01
C ARG A 45 0.65 11.18 1.84
N HIS A 46 1.72 10.46 1.53
CA HIS A 46 2.17 9.31 2.32
C HIS A 46 2.39 9.69 3.77
N ASN A 47 1.82 8.87 4.68
CA ASN A 47 1.96 9.05 6.13
C ASN A 47 1.76 10.50 6.61
N ARG A 48 0.91 11.28 5.93
CA ARG A 48 0.61 12.65 6.35
C ARG A 48 -0.25 12.59 7.61
N GLU A 49 0.16 13.36 8.61
CA GLU A 49 -0.51 13.44 9.90
C GLU A 49 -1.98 13.86 9.76
N ILE A 50 -2.87 13.24 10.55
CA ILE A 50 -4.31 13.51 10.57
C ILE A 50 -4.71 13.65 12.04
N LYS A 51 -4.77 14.88 12.55
CA LYS A 51 -5.14 15.15 13.94
C LYS A 51 -6.65 15.20 14.16
N ASP A 52 -7.34 15.83 13.21
CA ASP A 52 -8.76 16.13 13.30
C ASP A 52 -9.47 15.65 12.04
N ARG A 53 -10.64 15.02 12.22
CA ARG A 53 -11.53 14.57 11.14
C ARG A 53 -12.62 15.58 10.81
N LEU A 54 -12.73 16.63 11.61
CA LEU A 54 -13.63 17.76 11.38
C LEU A 54 -12.81 19.04 11.20
N LYS A 55 -13.23 19.89 10.26
CA LYS A 55 -12.72 21.25 10.09
C LYS A 55 -13.91 22.20 10.03
N ASN A 56 -13.98 23.13 10.97
CA ASN A 56 -15.11 24.06 11.12
C ASN A 56 -16.48 23.35 11.22
N GLY A 57 -16.52 22.18 11.88
CA GLY A 57 -17.73 21.37 12.03
C GLY A 57 -18.08 20.48 10.84
N GLU A 58 -17.33 20.56 9.73
CA GLU A 58 -17.54 19.72 8.54
C GLU A 58 -16.51 18.59 8.46
N ALA A 59 -16.90 17.44 7.90
CA ALA A 59 -15.97 16.34 7.66
C ALA A 59 -14.84 16.77 6.72
N VAL A 60 -13.60 16.44 7.07
CA VAL A 60 -12.45 16.69 6.19
C VAL A 60 -12.59 15.86 4.90
N ARG A 61 -12.15 16.43 3.78
CA ARG A 61 -12.25 15.75 2.47
C ARG A 61 -11.41 14.47 2.47
N THR A 62 -11.89 13.41 1.83
CA THR A 62 -11.21 12.11 1.71
C THR A 62 -9.75 12.23 1.22
N LYS A 63 -9.48 13.16 0.30
CA LYS A 63 -8.11 13.43 -0.20
C LYS A 63 -7.12 13.85 0.90
N SER A 64 -7.61 14.43 1.99
CA SER A 64 -6.82 14.83 3.16
C SER A 64 -6.60 13.69 4.14
N LEU A 65 -7.35 12.59 3.99
CA LEU A 65 -7.27 11.41 4.84
C LEU A 65 -6.31 10.35 4.30
N VAL A 66 -5.76 10.51 3.10
CA VAL A 66 -4.89 9.53 2.42
C VAL A 66 -3.71 9.07 3.31
N GLY A 67 -3.20 9.94 4.19
CA GLY A 67 -2.10 9.60 5.08
C GLY A 67 -2.36 8.41 6.01
N ILE A 68 -3.62 8.06 6.31
CA ILE A 68 -3.95 6.88 7.12
C ILE A 68 -3.48 5.57 6.47
N PHE A 69 -3.46 5.51 5.13
CA PHE A 69 -3.11 4.29 4.37
C PHE A 69 -1.60 4.02 4.35
N GLY A 70 -0.78 4.98 4.79
CA GLY A 70 0.66 4.79 4.95
C GLY A 70 1.45 4.93 3.65
N ASN A 71 2.25 3.92 3.31
CA ASN A 71 2.99 3.82 2.05
C ASN A 71 2.11 3.16 0.98
N ASN A 72 2.56 3.19 -0.28
CA ASN A 72 1.96 2.39 -1.33
C ASN A 72 2.04 0.89 -1.06
N THR A 73 1.08 0.14 -1.62
CA THR A 73 0.78 -1.24 -1.22
C THR A 73 0.41 -2.09 -2.43
N LEU A 74 0.58 -3.40 -2.29
CA LEU A 74 0.10 -4.42 -3.21
C LEU A 74 -1.04 -5.19 -2.53
N TRP A 75 -2.11 -5.43 -3.26
CA TRP A 75 -3.34 -6.05 -2.83
C TRP A 75 -3.71 -7.26 -3.69
N TYR A 76 -4.40 -8.20 -3.07
CA TYR A 76 -5.01 -9.36 -3.72
C TYR A 76 -6.52 -9.36 -3.47
N LEU A 77 -7.31 -9.51 -4.52
CA LEU A 77 -8.77 -9.42 -4.52
C LEU A 77 -9.33 -10.68 -5.21
N PRO A 78 -9.79 -11.68 -4.44
CA PRO A 78 -10.50 -12.82 -4.99
C PRO A 78 -11.77 -12.39 -5.71
N LEU A 79 -11.98 -12.91 -6.92
CA LEU A 79 -13.18 -12.61 -7.73
C LEU A 79 -14.20 -13.74 -7.74
N GLN A 80 -13.86 -14.85 -7.10
CA GLN A 80 -14.68 -16.04 -6.96
C GLN A 80 -14.45 -16.71 -5.59
N GLY A 81 -15.30 -17.68 -5.26
CA GLY A 81 -15.25 -18.40 -4.00
C GLY A 81 -15.76 -17.57 -2.80
N GLU A 82 -15.52 -18.09 -1.60
CA GLU A 82 -16.06 -17.55 -0.34
C GLU A 82 -15.53 -16.15 0.01
N ASN A 83 -14.30 -15.84 -0.42
CA ASN A 83 -13.66 -14.56 -0.16
C ASN A 83 -13.89 -13.51 -1.26
N LYS A 84 -14.82 -13.78 -2.21
CA LYS A 84 -15.11 -12.87 -3.31
C LYS A 84 -15.47 -11.48 -2.78
N GLY A 85 -14.82 -10.45 -3.32
CA GLY A 85 -15.10 -9.06 -2.98
C GLY A 85 -14.40 -8.57 -1.71
N ILE A 86 -13.53 -9.37 -1.11
CA ILE A 86 -12.67 -8.96 0.00
C ILE A 86 -11.31 -8.56 -0.56
N ALA A 87 -10.79 -7.40 -0.16
CA ALA A 87 -9.43 -6.98 -0.53
C ALA A 87 -8.45 -7.34 0.59
N PHE A 88 -7.39 -8.07 0.25
CA PHE A 88 -6.34 -8.48 1.18
C PHE A 88 -5.06 -7.67 0.92
N PRO A 89 -4.52 -6.95 1.91
CA PRO A 89 -3.22 -6.30 1.77
C PRO A 89 -2.15 -7.40 1.75
N PHE A 90 -1.39 -7.48 0.66
CA PHE A 90 -0.38 -8.52 0.44
C PHE A 90 1.03 -8.03 0.80
N ALA A 91 1.37 -6.80 0.40
CA ALA A 91 2.65 -6.19 0.73
C ALA A 91 2.54 -4.67 0.89
N ILE A 92 3.45 -4.10 1.68
CA ILE A 92 3.63 -2.66 1.83
C ILE A 92 4.98 -2.28 1.26
N GLY A 93 5.00 -1.26 0.40
CA GLY A 93 6.18 -0.73 -0.22
C GLY A 93 7.10 -0.01 0.79
N PRO A 94 8.38 0.17 0.42
CA PRO A 94 9.29 1.04 1.16
C PRO A 94 8.80 2.49 1.23
N MET A 95 9.56 3.33 1.92
CA MET A 95 9.22 4.74 2.04
C MET A 95 9.30 5.45 0.69
N GLU A 96 8.27 6.24 0.41
CA GLU A 96 8.26 7.19 -0.70
C GLU A 96 8.49 6.48 -2.03
N VAL A 97 7.74 5.40 -2.26
CA VAL A 97 7.74 4.64 -3.51
C VAL A 97 6.36 4.63 -4.13
N GLU A 98 6.32 4.33 -5.40
CA GLU A 98 5.19 3.71 -6.10
C GLU A 98 5.51 2.23 -6.28
N MET A 99 4.53 1.36 -6.03
CA MET A 99 4.62 -0.05 -6.42
C MET A 99 3.93 -0.19 -7.76
N THR A 100 4.62 -0.77 -8.75
CA THR A 100 4.18 -0.70 -10.16
C THR A 100 4.57 -1.95 -10.93
N GLY A 101 3.84 -2.25 -12.00
CA GLY A 101 4.09 -3.38 -12.89
C GLY A 101 4.14 -4.76 -12.20
N PRO A 102 3.09 -5.19 -11.46
CA PRO A 102 3.03 -6.55 -10.94
C PRO A 102 2.93 -7.57 -12.10
N TRP A 103 3.72 -8.64 -12.04
CA TRP A 103 3.71 -9.72 -13.04
C TRP A 103 3.99 -11.09 -12.42
N LEU A 104 3.10 -12.06 -12.62
CA LEU A 104 3.26 -13.44 -12.15
C LEU A 104 3.88 -14.33 -13.21
N THR A 105 4.82 -15.18 -12.80
CA THR A 105 5.37 -16.24 -13.66
C THR A 105 4.28 -17.23 -14.08
N GLN A 106 4.50 -17.94 -15.19
CA GLN A 106 3.52 -18.90 -15.73
C GLN A 106 3.19 -20.04 -14.75
N ASP A 107 4.10 -20.42 -13.86
CA ASP A 107 3.85 -21.41 -12.82
C ASP A 107 3.17 -20.82 -11.55
N GLN A 108 2.89 -19.51 -11.55
CA GLN A 108 2.32 -18.75 -10.43
C GLN A 108 3.16 -18.80 -9.14
N GLN A 109 4.45 -19.17 -9.23
CA GLN A 109 5.31 -19.32 -8.05
C GLN A 109 6.15 -18.07 -7.74
N THR A 110 6.30 -17.14 -8.69
CA THR A 110 7.05 -15.90 -8.51
C THR A 110 6.24 -14.70 -8.97
N LEU A 111 6.03 -13.74 -8.08
CA LEU A 111 5.52 -12.42 -8.41
C LEU A 111 6.69 -11.45 -8.57
N PHE A 112 6.84 -10.87 -9.75
CA PHE A 112 7.71 -9.73 -9.98
C PHE A 112 6.94 -8.43 -9.74
N LEU A 113 7.64 -7.43 -9.20
CA LEU A 113 7.06 -6.12 -8.92
C LEU A 113 8.14 -5.06 -8.98
N ALA A 114 7.87 -3.92 -9.63
CA ALA A 114 8.77 -2.79 -9.60
C ALA A 114 8.48 -1.89 -8.38
N VAL A 115 9.55 -1.49 -7.71
CA VAL A 115 9.56 -0.47 -6.66
C VAL A 115 10.16 0.78 -7.29
N GLN A 116 9.31 1.75 -7.63
CA GLN A 116 9.72 2.97 -8.31
C GLN A 116 10.12 4.05 -7.30
N HIS A 117 11.08 4.89 -7.71
CA HIS A 117 11.48 6.15 -7.09
C HIS A 117 11.57 6.21 -5.54
N PRO A 118 12.16 5.21 -4.85
CA PRO A 118 12.29 5.26 -3.40
C PRO A 118 12.96 6.54 -2.92
N GLY A 119 12.37 7.17 -1.90
CA GLY A 119 12.85 8.43 -1.37
C GLY A 119 12.46 9.64 -2.24
N GLU A 120 11.36 9.59 -3.00
CA GLU A 120 10.95 10.68 -3.89
C GLU A 120 10.87 12.05 -3.18
N ALA A 121 10.41 12.12 -1.92
CA ALA A 121 10.20 13.39 -1.22
C ALA A 121 11.41 13.87 -0.42
N TYR A 122 12.12 12.97 0.27
CA TYR A 122 13.20 13.33 1.19
C TYR A 122 14.56 12.73 0.79
N GLY A 123 14.62 11.97 -0.31
CA GLY A 123 15.83 11.34 -0.82
C GLY A 123 16.35 10.23 0.09
N THR A 124 17.67 10.19 0.26
CA THR A 124 18.34 9.29 1.20
C THR A 124 17.88 9.57 2.63
N ARG A 125 17.42 8.54 3.34
CA ARG A 125 17.20 8.64 4.77
C ARG A 125 18.55 8.80 5.48
N GLN A 126 18.80 10.00 6.00
CA GLN A 126 20.03 10.35 6.70
C GLN A 126 19.95 9.98 8.17
N ASN A 127 20.97 9.32 8.73
CA ASN A 127 21.15 9.04 10.14
C ASN A 127 19.89 8.45 10.82
N ILE A 128 19.18 7.56 10.12
CA ILE A 128 17.93 6.92 10.60
C ILE A 128 16.82 7.95 10.92
N LYS A 129 16.87 9.14 10.30
CA LYS A 129 15.89 10.24 10.54
C LYS A 129 14.46 9.75 10.40
N SER A 130 13.63 10.13 11.37
CA SER A 130 12.21 9.81 11.44
C SER A 130 11.47 10.86 12.27
N GLU A 131 10.15 10.90 12.13
CA GLU A 131 9.26 11.77 12.88
C GLU A 131 8.15 10.96 13.54
N LYS A 132 7.72 11.36 14.74
CA LYS A 132 6.46 10.86 15.31
C LYS A 132 5.31 11.65 14.69
N ARG A 133 4.31 10.94 14.17
CA ARG A 133 3.10 11.53 13.59
C ARG A 133 1.87 10.88 14.19
N GLU A 134 0.83 11.66 14.42
CA GLU A 134 -0.45 11.19 14.95
C GLU A 134 -1.53 11.04 13.86
N PHE A 135 -2.30 9.97 13.97
CA PHE A 135 -3.36 9.65 13.01
C PHE A 135 -4.62 9.33 13.80
N SER A 136 -5.64 10.18 13.65
CA SER A 136 -7.02 9.83 13.92
C SER A 136 -7.46 8.83 12.86
N ILE A 137 -7.86 7.63 13.28
CA ILE A 137 -8.24 6.50 12.42
C ILE A 137 -9.59 5.96 12.88
N LEU A 138 -10.43 5.53 11.94
CA LEU A 138 -11.66 4.82 12.27
C LEU A 138 -11.42 3.31 12.29
N THR A 139 -11.97 2.62 13.28
CA THR A 139 -12.17 1.17 13.22
C THR A 139 -13.10 0.82 12.06
N THR A 140 -13.21 -0.47 11.72
CA THR A 140 -14.17 -0.92 10.69
C THR A 140 -15.63 -0.64 11.07
N SER A 141 -15.93 -0.48 12.36
CA SER A 141 -17.25 -0.09 12.87
C SER A 141 -17.46 1.43 12.97
N GLY A 142 -16.45 2.24 12.63
CA GLY A 142 -16.54 3.70 12.64
C GLY A 142 -16.17 4.37 13.96
N GLU A 143 -15.62 3.63 14.94
CA GLU A 143 -15.11 4.21 16.18
C GLU A 143 -13.76 4.89 15.91
N GLU A 144 -13.60 6.13 16.37
CA GLU A 144 -12.35 6.88 16.20
C GLU A 144 -11.33 6.52 17.30
N PHE A 145 -10.10 6.24 16.91
CA PHE A 145 -8.97 6.09 17.82
C PHE A 145 -7.72 6.79 17.28
N ARG A 146 -6.77 7.08 18.17
CA ARG A 146 -5.49 7.70 17.82
C ARG A 146 -4.38 6.67 17.71
N GLN A 147 -3.65 6.72 16.60
CA GLN A 147 -2.45 5.95 16.36
C GLN A 147 -1.26 6.90 16.22
N THR A 148 -0.21 6.69 17.02
CA THR A 148 1.09 7.35 16.80
C THR A 148 2.00 6.43 16.00
N ARG A 149 2.59 6.94 14.91
CA ARG A 149 3.54 6.20 14.08
C ARG A 149 4.90 6.91 14.11
N THR A 150 5.97 6.14 14.14
CA THR A 150 7.31 6.64 13.82
C THR A 150 7.54 6.48 12.33
N VAL A 151 7.52 7.58 11.60
CA VAL A 151 7.58 7.64 10.14
C VAL A 151 9.01 8.01 9.72
N PRO A 152 9.74 7.11 9.04
CA PRO A 152 11.02 7.44 8.44
C PRO A 152 10.91 8.62 7.46
N LEU A 153 11.96 9.44 7.37
CA LEU A 153 12.04 10.50 6.36
C LEU A 153 13.10 10.13 5.32
N GLY A 154 12.68 9.85 4.10
CA GLY A 154 13.50 9.32 3.03
C GLY A 154 13.56 7.79 3.04
N SER A 155 14.34 7.24 2.11
CA SER A 155 14.52 5.80 1.95
C SER A 155 16.01 5.43 1.88
N ASN A 156 16.34 4.22 2.32
CA ASN A 156 17.64 3.57 2.06
C ASN A 156 17.46 2.26 1.28
N TRP A 157 16.27 2.01 0.72
CA TRP A 157 15.99 0.81 -0.07
C TRP A 157 16.87 0.79 -1.33
N PRO A 158 17.49 -0.35 -1.74
CA PRO A 158 17.34 -1.70 -1.17
C PRO A 158 18.32 -1.97 -0.05
N GLY A 159 19.44 -1.25 -0.04
CA GLY A 159 20.59 -1.62 0.75
C GLY A 159 20.27 -1.66 2.24
N ASN A 160 19.29 -0.85 2.67
CA ASN A 160 18.83 -0.71 4.05
C ASN A 160 19.94 -0.37 5.05
N GLN A 161 21.13 -0.01 4.55
CA GLN A 161 22.22 0.53 5.33
C GLN A 161 21.97 2.01 5.60
N VAL A 162 22.43 2.48 6.76
CA VAL A 162 22.35 3.90 7.13
C VAL A 162 22.99 4.74 6.02
N ASN A 163 22.28 5.78 5.57
CA ASN A 163 22.74 6.71 4.55
C ASN A 163 22.94 6.12 3.15
N ALA A 164 22.57 4.86 2.89
CA ALA A 164 22.65 4.30 1.55
C ALA A 164 21.66 5.03 0.61
N HIS A 165 22.14 5.38 -0.59
CA HIS A 165 21.31 6.01 -1.60
C HIS A 165 20.16 5.08 -2.02
N PRO A 166 18.92 5.61 -2.08
CA PRO A 166 17.80 4.81 -2.51
C PRO A 166 17.88 4.56 -4.02
N ARG A 167 17.45 3.38 -4.47
CA ARG A 167 17.50 3.00 -5.89
C ARG A 167 16.22 2.26 -6.27
N PRO A 168 15.58 2.56 -7.41
CA PRO A 168 14.49 1.74 -7.89
C PRO A 168 14.99 0.33 -8.22
N ALA A 169 14.10 -0.66 -8.15
CA ALA A 169 14.41 -2.03 -8.57
C ALA A 169 13.16 -2.83 -8.90
N VAL A 170 13.37 -3.96 -9.57
CA VAL A 170 12.39 -5.03 -9.67
C VAL A 170 12.71 -6.07 -8.61
N ILE A 171 11.71 -6.44 -7.80
CA ILE A 171 11.81 -7.50 -6.80
C ILE A 171 11.10 -8.76 -7.29
N ALA A 172 11.57 -9.91 -6.84
CA ALA A 172 10.91 -11.20 -7.01
C ALA A 172 10.40 -11.69 -5.65
N VAL A 173 9.09 -11.84 -5.52
CA VAL A 173 8.42 -12.36 -4.33
C VAL A 173 8.08 -13.82 -4.57
N ARG A 174 8.56 -14.69 -3.68
CA ARG A 174 8.32 -16.13 -3.71
C ARG A 174 7.91 -16.61 -2.33
N ARG A 175 7.07 -17.64 -2.29
CA ARG A 175 6.76 -18.33 -1.04
C ARG A 175 8.00 -19.13 -0.60
N GLU A 176 8.49 -18.91 0.62
CA GLU A 176 9.49 -19.82 1.20
C GLU A 176 8.81 -21.17 1.48
N SER A 177 9.43 -22.27 1.05
CA SER A 177 8.96 -23.62 1.32
C SER A 177 9.18 -23.96 2.80
N GLY A 178 8.20 -23.65 3.65
CA GLY A 178 8.16 -23.97 5.07
C GLY A 178 6.80 -23.66 5.68
N GLU A 179 6.34 -24.51 6.61
CA GLU A 179 5.03 -24.40 7.25
C GLU A 179 4.82 -23.06 7.95
N ILE A 180 3.63 -22.48 7.71
CA ILE A 180 3.05 -21.25 8.27
C ILE A 180 4.00 -20.03 8.24
N SER A 181 4.02 -19.31 7.11
CA SER A 181 4.79 -18.08 6.95
C SER A 181 3.90 -16.84 6.94
N THR A 182 4.02 -16.00 7.97
CA THR A 182 4.09 -14.55 7.75
C THR A 182 5.06 -14.30 6.59
N LEU A 183 4.60 -13.61 5.53
CA LEU A 183 5.41 -13.23 4.37
C LEU A 183 6.71 -12.54 4.83
N LYS A 184 7.80 -13.30 4.92
CA LYS A 184 9.14 -12.74 5.00
C LYS A 184 9.55 -12.43 3.56
N LEU A 185 9.45 -11.15 3.20
CA LEU A 185 10.04 -10.63 1.96
C LEU A 185 11.55 -10.80 2.04
N LYS A 186 12.07 -11.90 1.49
CA LYS A 186 13.51 -12.08 1.28
C LYS A 186 13.87 -11.33 0.00
N MET A 187 14.29 -10.08 0.15
CA MET A 187 14.90 -9.34 -0.96
C MET A 187 16.34 -9.82 -1.08
N GLY A 188 16.68 -10.44 -2.22
CA GLY A 188 18.03 -10.91 -2.55
C GLY A 188 19.00 -9.79 -2.90
#